data_AF-A0A968WEJ9-F1
#
_entry.id   AF-A0A968WEJ9-F1
#
_cell.length_a   1.000
_cell.length_b   1.000
_cell.length_c   1.000
_cell.angle_alpha   90.00
_cell.angle_beta   90.00
_cell.angle_gamma   90.00
#
_symmetry.space_group_name_H-M   'P 1'
#
loop_
_entity.id
_entity.type
_entity.pdbx_description
1 polymer ?
#
loop_
_entity_poly.entity_id
_entity_poly.type
_entity_poly.pdbx_seq_one_letter_code
_entity_poly.pdbx_strand_id
1 'polypeptide(L)' 'MMNSTSGDDIRKYNAAQPTNKVDLGQLGFTTQYYFKGIKGLGVLAYYSQVISGRNTAKIQNIGGGVTYQFKL' A
#
# COMPACT_ATOMS: atom_id res chain seq x y z
N MET A 1 2.60 -23.52 22.14
CA MET A 1 4.02 -23.33 21.79
C MET A 1 4.24 -21.88 21.42
N MET A 2 5.08 -21.18 22.18
CA MET A 2 5.38 -19.75 22.01
C MET A 2 6.67 -19.63 21.19
N ASN A 3 6.54 -19.37 19.89
CA ASN A 3 7.68 -19.19 18.97
C ASN A 3 8.21 -17.75 19.03
N SER A 4 8.63 -17.29 20.21
CA SER A 4 9.27 -15.97 20.35
C SER A 4 10.54 -16.09 21.21
N THR A 5 11.48 -16.92 20.77
CA THR A 5 12.79 -17.11 21.43
C THR A 5 13.84 -16.07 20.99
N SER A 6 13.57 -15.27 19.94
CA SER A 6 14.58 -14.41 19.29
C SER A 6 14.38 -12.89 19.47
N GLY A 7 13.34 -12.41 20.17
CA GLY A 7 13.07 -10.95 20.27
C GLY A 7 12.71 -10.27 18.92
N ASP A 8 12.50 -11.09 17.89
CA ASP A 8 12.27 -10.74 16.49
C ASP A 8 10.83 -10.28 16.19
N ASP A 9 9.88 -10.62 17.07
CA ASP A 9 8.46 -10.24 16.96
C ASP A 9 8.19 -8.92 17.67
N ILE A 10 7.40 -8.06 17.02
CA ILE A 10 7.08 -6.73 17.53
C ILE A 10 6.40 -6.85 18.90
N ARG A 11 7.01 -6.23 19.91
CA ARG A 11 6.28 -5.74 21.08
C ARG A 11 5.84 -4.31 20.78
N LYS A 12 4.66 -3.89 21.26
CA LYS A 12 4.04 -2.59 20.93
C LYS A 12 4.98 -1.38 21.12
N TYR A 13 5.93 -1.49 22.04
CA TYR A 13 6.92 -0.44 22.36
C TYR A 13 8.24 -0.54 21.58
N ASN A 14 8.45 -1.60 20.80
CA ASN A 14 9.72 -1.89 20.12
C ASN A 14 9.61 -1.86 18.58
N ALA A 15 8.52 -1.28 18.07
CA ALA A 15 8.19 -1.29 16.64
C ALA A 15 9.23 -0.60 15.77
N ALA A 16 9.89 0.44 16.30
CA ALA A 16 10.95 1.19 15.61
C ALA A 16 12.35 0.60 15.83
N GLN A 17 12.51 -0.50 16.58
CA GLN A 17 13.84 -1.05 16.85
C GLN A 17 14.41 -1.72 15.59
N PRO A 18 15.66 -1.43 15.17
CA PRO A 18 16.22 -1.91 13.90
C PRO A 18 16.44 -3.44 13.82
N THR A 19 16.31 -4.17 14.93
CA THR A 19 16.31 -5.65 14.93
C THR A 19 14.94 -6.27 14.64
N ASN A 20 13.89 -5.45 14.49
CA ASN A 20 12.58 -5.89 14.06
C ASN A 20 12.61 -6.27 12.56
N LYS A 21 12.43 -7.55 12.22
CA LYS A 21 12.24 -7.93 10.81
C LYS A 21 10.78 -7.67 10.43
N VAL A 22 10.59 -6.63 9.63
CA VAL A 22 9.32 -6.27 8.99
C VAL A 22 9.28 -6.92 7.62
N ASP A 23 8.20 -7.64 7.34
CA ASP A 23 7.89 -8.16 6.01
C ASP A 23 6.54 -7.57 5.59
N LEU A 24 6.43 -7.17 4.33
CA LEU A 24 5.25 -6.49 3.77
C LEU A 24 4.91 -7.10 2.42
N GLY A 25 3.93 -8.00 2.41
CA GLY A 25 3.26 -8.48 1.21
C GLY A 25 2.04 -7.61 0.92
N GLN A 26 2.09 -6.83 -0.15
CA GLN A 26 1.00 -5.97 -0.59
C GLN A 26 0.55 -6.37 -2.00
N LEU A 27 -0.77 -6.42 -2.19
CA LEU A 27 -1.39 -6.57 -3.50
C LEU A 27 -2.06 -5.25 -3.88
N GLY A 28 -1.79 -4.77 -5.09
CA GLY A 28 -2.31 -3.52 -5.61
C GLY A 28 -2.93 -3.71 -6.99
N PHE A 29 -4.02 -3.01 -7.23
CA PHE A 29 -4.69 -2.89 -8.51
C PHE A 29 -4.85 -1.40 -8.84
N THR A 30 -4.57 -1.03 -10.08
CA THR A 30 -4.72 0.35 -10.54
C THR A 30 -5.21 0.34 -11.97
N THR A 31 -6.27 1.10 -12.23
CA THR A 31 -6.84 1.26 -13.56
C THR A 31 -6.93 2.74 -13.86
N GLN A 32 -6.55 3.10 -15.08
CA GLN A 32 -6.65 4.46 -15.58
C GLN A 32 -7.32 4.46 -16.95
N TYR A 33 -8.27 5.38 -17.14
CA TYR A 33 -9.00 5.57 -18.38
C TYR A 33 -8.82 7.00 -18.88
N TYR A 34 -8.50 7.15 -20.17
CA TYR A 34 -8.34 8.45 -20.83
C TYR A 34 -9.51 8.71 -21.79
N PHE A 35 -10.14 9.87 -21.66
CA PHE A 35 -11.26 10.23 -22.52
C PHE A 35 -10.77 10.70 -23.88
N LYS A 36 -11.21 10.02 -24.95
CA LYS A 36 -10.85 10.40 -26.33
C LYS A 36 -11.44 11.76 -26.76
N GLY A 37 -12.59 12.14 -26.19
CA GLY A 37 -13.31 13.38 -26.52
C GLY A 37 -12.77 14.64 -25.83
N ILE A 38 -12.07 14.50 -24.70
CA ILE A 38 -11.52 15.62 -23.93
C ILE A 38 -10.03 15.36 -23.76
N LYS A 39 -9.22 15.94 -24.66
CA LYS A 39 -7.77 15.78 -24.64
C LYS A 39 -7.21 16.19 -23.28
N GLY A 40 -6.46 15.29 -22.64
CA GLY A 40 -5.84 15.52 -21.34
C GLY A 40 -6.68 15.08 -20.15
N LEU A 41 -7.98 14.79 -20.30
CA LEU A 41 -8.80 14.28 -19.20
C LEU A 41 -8.67 12.77 -19.06
N GLY A 42 -8.45 12.32 -17.82
CA GLY A 42 -8.49 10.91 -17.46
C GLY A 42 -9.06 10.70 -16.06
N VAL A 43 -9.55 9.49 -15.80
CA VAL A 43 -9.94 9.03 -14.47
C VAL A 43 -9.07 7.87 -14.05
N LEU A 44 -8.76 7.79 -12.77
CA LEU A 44 -8.01 6.70 -12.18
C LEU A 44 -8.76 6.15 -10.98
N ALA A 45 -8.66 4.85 -10.79
CA ALA A 45 -9.08 4.15 -9.59
C ALA A 45 -7.95 3.24 -9.15
N TYR A 46 -7.71 3.18 -7.85
CA TYR A 46 -6.71 2.30 -7.28
C TYR A 46 -7.24 1.65 -6.01
N TYR A 47 -6.81 0.42 -5.82
CA TYR A 47 -7.08 -0.38 -4.65
C TYR A 47 -5.79 -1.07 -4.26
N SER A 48 -5.44 -1.05 -2.98
CA SER A 48 -4.31 -1.84 -2.49
C SER A 48 -4.59 -2.35 -1.10
N GLN A 49 -4.09 -3.54 -0.80
CA GLN A 49 -4.28 -4.19 0.48
C GLN A 49 -3.01 -4.93 0.87
N VAL A 50 -2.64 -4.81 2.15
CA VAL A 50 -1.61 -5.65 2.75
C VAL A 50 -2.21 -7.04 3.02
N ILE A 51 -1.70 -8.05 2.31
CA ILE A 51 -2.20 -9.44 2.34
C ILE A 51 -1.43 -10.32 3.31
N SER A 52 -0.16 -10.03 3.52
CA SER A 52 0.71 -10.76 4.44
C SER A 52 1.81 -9.84 4.94
N GLY A 53 2.41 -10.21 6.05
CA GLY A 53 3.55 -9.47 6.57
C GLY A 53 3.74 -9.68 8.05
N ARG A 54 5.01 -9.75 8.45
CA ARG A 54 5.40 -9.81 9.85
C ARG A 54 5.57 -8.39 10.34
N ASN A 55 5.01 -8.06 11.51
CA ASN A 55 5.25 -6.78 12.17
C ASN A 55 4.85 -5.55 11.33
N THR A 56 3.88 -5.71 10.42
CA THR A 56 3.39 -4.64 9.53
C THR A 56 1.94 -4.26 9.82
N ALA A 57 1.58 -3.03 9.47
CA ALA A 57 0.21 -2.54 9.62
C ALA A 57 -0.71 -3.17 8.56
N LYS A 58 -1.91 -3.58 8.98
CA LYS A 58 -2.97 -3.99 8.05
C LYS A 58 -3.57 -2.74 7.42
N ILE A 59 -3.00 -2.35 6.29
CA ILE A 59 -3.43 -1.16 5.54
C ILE A 59 -4.25 -1.61 4.34
N GLN A 60 -5.40 -0.96 4.16
CA GLN A 60 -6.24 -1.08 2.98
C GLN A 60 -6.44 0.34 2.43
N ASN A 61 -5.99 0.55 1.20
CA ASN A 61 -6.16 1.83 0.51
C ASN A 61 -7.13 1.63 -0.64
N ILE A 62 -8.16 2.45 -0.67
CA ILE A 62 -9.06 2.59 -1.80
C ILE A 62 -9.12 4.06 -2.16
N GLY A 63 -9.01 4.36 -3.45
CA GLY A 63 -9.06 5.74 -3.89
C GLY A 63 -9.30 5.85 -5.39
N GLY A 64 -9.68 7.04 -5.79
CA GLY A 64 -9.89 7.39 -7.18
C GLY A 64 -9.66 8.87 -7.36
N GLY A 65 -9.44 9.26 -8.61
CA GLY A 65 -9.15 10.64 -8.95
C GLY A 65 -9.50 10.96 -10.39
N VAL A 66 -9.69 12.25 -10.64
CA VAL A 66 -9.73 12.81 -11.98
C VAL A 66 -8.39 13.48 -12.24
N THR A 67 -7.87 13.31 -13.44
CA THR A 67 -6.61 13.90 -13.90
C THR A 67 -6.90 14.76 -15.12
N TYR A 68 -6.32 15.96 -15.16
CA TYR A 68 -6.36 16.81 -16.34
C TYR A 68 -4.94 17.26 -16.67
N GLN A 69 -4.42 16.79 -17.80
CA GLN A 69 -3.09 17.14 -18.28
C GLN A 69 -3.17 18.36 -19.20
N PHE A 70 -2.59 19.48 -18.76
CA PHE A 70 -2.43 20.67 -19.59
C PHE A 70 -1.35 20.42 -20.65
N LYS A 71 -1.61 20.83 -21.88
CA LYS A 71 -0.57 20.87 -22.91
C LYS A 71 0.33 22.08 -22.65
N LEU A 72 1.64 21.85 -22.62
CA LEU A 72 2.64 22.92 -22.68
C LEU A 72 2.81 23.40 -24.12
#